data_AF-A0A3M3ZXB3-F1
#
_entry.id   AF-A0A3M3ZXB3-F1
#
_cell.length_a   1.000
_cell.length_b   1.000
_cell.length_c   1.000
_cell.angle_alpha   90.00
_cell.angle_beta   90.00
_cell.angle_gamma   90.00
#
_symmetry.space_group_name_H-M   'P 1'
#
loop_
_entity.id
_entity.type
_entity.pdbx_description
1 polymer ?
#
loop_
_entity_poly.entity_id
_entity_poly.type
_entity_poly.pdbx_seq_one_letter_code
_entity_poly.pdbx_strand_id
1 'polypeptide(L)' 'MRTSSKRIERLARIGGLDSEVLERIHAPIGLNRGSKTPAEIAIAVMAGILRVANGVSRARL' A
#
# COMPACT_ATOMS: atom_id res chain seq x y z
N MET A 1 2.13 -1.11 -9.97
CA MET A 1 2.66 -2.39 -9.43
C MET A 1 4.18 -2.49 -9.54
N ARG A 2 4.78 -2.29 -10.73
CA ARG A 2 6.23 -2.42 -10.96
C ARG A 2 7.13 -1.60 -10.01
N THR A 3 6.73 -0.39 -9.64
CA THR A 3 7.49 0.48 -8.72
C THR A 3 7.43 0.02 -7.26
N SER A 4 6.27 -0.48 -6.82
CA SER A 4 6.07 -1.00 -5.46
C SER A 4 6.89 -2.27 -5.24
N SER A 5 6.88 -3.23 -6.18
CA SER A 5 7.66 -4.46 -6.07
C SER A 5 9.16 -4.17 -5.95
N LYS A 6 9.69 -3.27 -6.79
CA LYS A 6 11.11 -2.84 -6.69
C LYS A 6 11.42 -2.13 -5.36
N ARG A 7 10.43 -1.49 -4.73
CA ARG A 7 10.63 -0.83 -3.43
C ARG A 7 10.71 -1.86 -2.31
N ILE A 8 9.84 -2.87 -2.31
CA ILE A 8 9.89 -4.01 -1.37
C ILE A 8 11.26 -4.70 -1.46
N GLU A 9 11.73 -4.99 -2.68
CA GLU A 9 13.05 -5.61 -2.90
C GLU A 9 14.20 -4.78 -2.29
N ARG A 10 14.16 -3.45 -2.46
CA ARG A 10 15.16 -2.55 -1.84
C ARG A 10 15.03 -2.48 -0.32
N LEU A 11 13.82 -2.55 0.22
CA LEU A 11 13.60 -2.59 1.67
C LEU A 11 14.19 -3.86 2.28
N ALA A 12 14.03 -5.01 1.62
CA ALA A 12 14.69 -6.25 2.03
C ALA A 12 16.22 -6.12 1.93
N ARG A 13 16.73 -5.74 0.75
CA ARG A 13 18.17 -5.78 0.46
C ARG A 13 19.00 -4.69 1.15
N ILE A 14 18.50 -3.46 1.18
CA ILE A 14 19.23 -2.28 1.70
C ILE A 14 18.75 -1.94 3.11
N GLY A 15 17.44 -2.07 3.36
CA GLY A 15 16.86 -1.79 4.66
C GLY A 15 17.04 -2.92 5.69
N GLY A 16 17.48 -4.11 5.26
CA GLY A 16 17.69 -5.26 6.14
C GLY A 16 16.41 -5.75 6.82
N LEU A 17 15.25 -5.45 6.25
CA LEU A 17 13.95 -5.82 6.80
C LEU A 17 13.68 -7.30 6.55
N ASP A 18 13.23 -7.99 7.58
CA ASP A 18 12.79 -9.38 7.50
C ASP A 18 11.47 -9.53 6.73
N SER A 19 11.14 -10.75 6.33
CA SER A 19 9.91 -11.04 5.59
C SER A 19 8.65 -10.71 6.38
N GLU A 20 8.65 -10.93 7.70
CA GLU A 20 7.49 -10.68 8.56
C GLU A 20 7.13 -9.19 8.61
N VAL A 21 8.12 -8.30 8.74
CA VAL A 21 7.90 -6.86 8.70
C VAL A 21 7.49 -6.41 7.30
N LEU A 22 8.08 -6.99 6.24
CA LEU A 22 7.72 -6.65 4.86
C LEU A 22 6.28 -7.04 4.52
N GLU A 23 5.77 -8.16 5.04
CA GLU A 23 4.38 -8.61 4.85
C GLU A 23 3.35 -7.63 5.42
N ARG A 24 3.72 -6.87 6.46
CA ARG A 24 2.86 -5.82 7.04
C ARG A 24 2.75 -4.58 6.16
N ILE A 25 3.60 -4.43 5.14
CA ILE A 25 3.63 -3.25 4.28
C ILE A 25 2.55 -3.36 3.19
N HIS A 26 1.53 -2.50 3.29
CA HIS A 26 0.54 -2.34 2.24
C HIS A 26 1.08 -1.51 1.06
N ALA A 27 1.50 -2.20 0.00
CA ALA A 27 1.93 -1.57 -1.25
C ALA A 27 1.25 -2.21 -2.47
N PRO A 28 0.71 -1.44 -3.44
CA PRO A 28 0.64 0.03 -3.47
C PRO A 28 -0.27 0.61 -2.37
N ILE A 29 0.05 1.83 -1.94
CA ILE A 29 -0.72 2.55 -0.93
C ILE A 29 -2.09 2.95 -1.48
N GLY A 30 -3.10 2.97 -0.59
CA GLY A 30 -4.46 3.38 -0.92
C GLY A 30 -5.28 2.31 -1.66
N LEU A 31 -6.50 2.68 -2.06
CA LEU A 31 -7.37 1.86 -2.90
C LEU A 31 -7.01 2.01 -4.38
N ASN A 32 -7.01 0.90 -5.12
CA ASN A 32 -6.69 0.90 -6.55
C ASN A 32 -7.88 1.38 -7.39
N ARG A 33 -8.10 2.70 -7.45
CA ARG A 33 -9.18 3.33 -8.24
C ARG A 33 -8.66 4.15 -9.43
N GLY A 34 -7.40 3.92 -9.83
CA GLY A 34 -6.81 4.58 -11.00
C GLY A 34 -6.45 6.06 -10.81
N SER A 35 -6.29 6.52 -9.56
CA SER A 35 -5.88 7.89 -9.21
C SER A 35 -4.64 8.34 -9.97
N LYS A 36 -4.66 9.53 -10.57
CA LYS A 36 -3.55 10.11 -11.34
C LYS A 36 -3.07 11.44 -10.77
N THR A 37 -3.95 12.20 -10.11
CA THR A 37 -3.60 13.49 -9.51
C THR A 37 -3.24 13.35 -8.03
N PRO A 38 -2.47 14.30 -7.45
CA PRO A 38 -2.16 14.27 -6.02
C PRO A 38 -3.39 14.22 -5.11
N ALA A 39 -4.46 14.94 -5.46
CA ALA A 39 -5.71 14.95 -4.70
C ALA A 39 -6.41 13.57 -4.74
N GLU A 40 -6.51 12.95 -5.92
CA GLU A 40 -7.08 11.61 -6.05
C GLU A 40 -6.25 10.56 -5.32
N ILE A 41 -4.93 10.72 -5.29
CA ILE A 41 -4.03 9.83 -4.53
C ILE A 41 -4.29 10.01 -3.04
N ALA A 42 -4.41 11.24 -2.54
CA ALA A 42 -4.70 11.51 -1.13
C ALA A 42 -6.02 10.86 -0.69
N ILE A 43 -7.08 11.00 -1.50
CA ILE A 43 -8.37 10.35 -1.23
C ILE A 43 -8.22 8.82 -1.23
N ALA A 44 -7.52 8.24 -2.19
CA ALA A 44 -7.28 6.79 -2.25
C ALA A 44 -6.51 6.28 -1.02
N VAL A 45 -5.53 7.05 -0.53
CA VAL A 45 -4.76 6.75 0.69
C VAL A 45 -5.68 6.79 1.91
N MET A 46 -6.44 7.87 2.10
CA MET A 46 -7.35 8.03 3.23
C MET A 46 -8.43 6.95 3.26
N ALA A 47 -9.00 6.60 2.11
CA ALA A 47 -9.94 5.49 2.00
C ALA A 47 -9.30 4.14 2.38
N GLY A 48 -8.02 3.94 2.04
CA GLY A 48 -7.24 2.78 2.46
C GLY A 48 -7.03 2.72 3.98
N ILE A 49 -6.81 3.86 4.64
CA ILE A 49 -6.66 3.98 6.09
C ILE A 49 -7.99 3.65 6.77
N LEU A 50 -9.09 4.30 6.37
CA LEU A 50 -10.43 4.08 6.93
C LEU A 50 -10.88 2.63 6.76
N ARG A 51 -10.56 2.00 5.62
CA ARG A 51 -10.84 0.58 5.41
C ARG A 51 -10.20 -0.29 6.50
N VAL A 52 -8.91 -0.09 6.78
CA VAL A 52 -8.18 -0.86 7.81
C VAL A 52 -8.73 -0.55 9.20
N ALA A 53 -8.96 0.72 9.51
CA ALA A 53 -9.51 1.14 10.80
C ALA A 53 -10.89 0.52 11.09
N ASN A 54 -11.73 0.37 10.07
CA ASN A 54 -13.06 -0.22 10.17
C ASN A 54 -13.09 -1.75 9.94
N GLY A 55 -11.94 -2.41 9.81
CA GLY A 55 -11.88 -3.87 9.60
C GLY A 55 -12.48 -4.35 8.27
N VAL A 56 -12.57 -3.49 7.26
CA VAL A 56 -13.16 -3.83 5.96
C VAL A 56 -12.12 -4.57 5.09
N SER A 57 -12.46 -5.78 4.62
CA SER A 57 -11.58 -6.53 3.72
C SER A 57 -11.45 -5.84 2.35
N ARG A 58 -10.25 -5.90 1.73
CA ARG A 58 -10.04 -5.46 0.34
C ARG A 58 -10.88 -6.24 -0.66
N ALA A 59 -11.27 -7.48 -0.37
CA ALA A 59 -12.10 -8.30 -1.24
C ALA A 59 -13.55 -7.80 -1.35
N ARG A 60 -13.99 -6.91 -0.44
CA ARG A 60 -15.33 -6.34 -0.42
C ARG A 60 -15.44 -5.03 -1.24
N LEU A 61 -14.35 -4.54 -1.83
CA LEU A 61 -14.25 -3.24 -2.52
C LEU A 61 -13.85 -3.38 -3.98
#